data_AF-A0A375HBA6-F1
#
_entry.id   AF-A0A375HBA6-F1
#
_cell.length_a   1.000
_cell.length_b   1.000
_cell.length_c   1.000
_cell.angle_alpha   90.00
_cell.angle_beta   90.00
_cell.angle_gamma   90.00
#
_symmetry.space_group_name_H-M   'P 1'
#
loop_
_entity.id
_entity.type
_entity.pdbx_description
1 polymer ?
#
loop_
_entity_poly.entity_id
_entity_poly.type
_entity_poly.pdbx_seq_one_letter_code
_entity_poly.pdbx_strand_id
1 'polypeptide(L)'
;MPNALPPAAAYQRAFEAQQRVGGHAMPVPATAVRETSRTMYGNPHFEFRGPDEDAVYAAALDRKNLIDPYRSPAVVGRYRDGVDYVVVVRAFNLD
;
A
#
# COMPACT_ATOMS: atom_id res chain seq x y z
N MET A 1 28.30 -31.69 28.30
CA MET A 1 27.40 -31.25 27.24
C MET A 1 27.88 -29.89 26.75
N PRO A 2 28.49 -29.76 25.56
CA PRO A 2 28.95 -28.46 25.08
C PRO A 2 27.81 -27.76 24.31
N ASN A 3 27.32 -26.66 24.87
CA ASN A 3 26.36 -25.76 24.24
C ASN A 3 27.14 -24.87 23.27
N ALA A 4 27.26 -25.28 22.01
CA ALA A 4 27.96 -24.51 20.98
C ALA A 4 27.00 -23.45 20.41
N LEU A 5 27.26 -22.18 20.73
CA LEU A 5 26.64 -21.05 20.04
C LEU A 5 26.95 -21.17 18.53
N PRO A 6 25.96 -21.03 17.63
CA PRO A 6 26.21 -21.16 16.19
C PRO A 6 27.15 -20.04 15.71
N PRO A 7 28.06 -20.33 14.76
CA PRO A 7 29.03 -19.36 14.25
C PRO A 7 28.30 -18.21 13.54
N ALA A 8 28.83 -16.98 13.67
CA ALA A 8 28.24 -15.73 13.15
C ALA A 8 27.81 -15.78 11.67
N ALA A 9 28.39 -16.67 10.87
CA ALA A 9 27.99 -16.94 9.49
C ALA A 9 26.54 -17.47 9.35
N ALA A 10 26.00 -18.14 10.38
CA ALA A 10 24.61 -18.58 10.42
C ALA A 10 23.64 -17.41 10.55
N TYR A 11 24.01 -16.37 11.30
CA TYR A 11 23.21 -15.14 11.41
C TYR A 11 23.19 -14.36 10.10
N GLN A 12 24.34 -14.24 9.42
CA GLN A 12 24.41 -13.55 8.13
C GLN A 12 23.58 -14.28 7.06
N ARG A 13 23.64 -15.61 6.99
CA ARG A 13 22.79 -16.38 6.05
C ARG A 13 21.31 -16.32 6.40
N ALA A 14 20.94 -16.31 7.69
CA ALA A 14 19.55 -16.14 8.09
C ALA A 14 19.01 -14.75 7.73
N PHE A 15 19.82 -13.69 7.88
CA PHE A 15 19.45 -12.33 7.47
C PHE A 15 19.37 -12.18 5.94
N GLU A 16 20.29 -12.76 5.17
CA GLU A 16 20.21 -12.78 3.70
C GLU A 16 19.04 -13.62 3.19
N ALA A 17 18.72 -14.75 3.85
CA ALA A 17 17.55 -15.55 3.51
C ALA A 17 16.26 -14.78 3.83
N GLN A 18 16.21 -14.05 4.95
CA GLN A 18 15.05 -13.25 5.31
C GLN A 18 14.91 -11.99 4.42
N GLN A 19 16.01 -11.42 3.92
CA GLN A 19 15.98 -10.35 2.90
C GLN A 19 15.59 -10.88 1.52
N ARG A 20 16.00 -12.10 1.14
CA ARG A 20 15.53 -12.73 -0.10
C ARG A 20 14.07 -13.18 -0.02
N VAL A 21 13.56 -13.51 1.16
CA VAL A 21 12.14 -13.85 1.39
C VAL A 21 11.28 -12.60 1.64
N GLY A 22 11.88 -11.48 2.07
CA GLY A 22 11.24 -10.16 2.19
C GLY A 22 11.12 -9.39 0.86
N GLY A 23 11.56 -9.99 -0.26
CA GLY A 23 11.42 -9.46 -1.61
C GLY A 23 10.31 -10.12 -2.43
N HIS A 24 9.57 -11.06 -1.86
CA HIS A 24 8.30 -11.49 -2.44
C HIS A 24 7.20 -10.55 -1.97
N ALA A 25 7.21 -9.34 -2.53
CA ALA A 25 5.94 -8.79 -2.99
C ALA A 25 5.34 -9.92 -3.83
N MET A 26 4.40 -10.67 -3.26
CA MET A 26 3.55 -11.51 -4.08
C MET A 26 3.11 -10.59 -5.23
N PRO A 27 3.21 -10.99 -6.51
CA PRO A 27 2.28 -10.44 -7.46
C PRO A 27 0.93 -10.90 -6.95
N VAL A 28 0.36 -10.15 -5.98
CA VAL A 28 -1.08 -10.05 -5.84
C VAL A 28 -1.52 -9.91 -7.28
N PRO A 29 -2.35 -10.83 -7.80
CA PRO A 29 -2.89 -10.63 -9.14
C PRO A 29 -3.33 -9.19 -9.14
N ALA A 30 -2.88 -8.41 -10.12
CA ALA A 30 -3.41 -7.08 -10.28
C ALA A 30 -4.91 -7.27 -10.58
N THR A 31 -5.73 -7.48 -9.53
CA THR A 31 -7.03 -6.87 -9.41
C THR A 31 -6.69 -5.44 -9.76
N ALA A 32 -6.97 -5.09 -11.02
CA ALA A 32 -6.34 -3.98 -11.68
C ALA A 32 -6.92 -2.70 -11.08
N VAL A 33 -6.45 -2.36 -9.88
CA VAL A 33 -6.83 -1.15 -9.18
C VAL A 33 -6.15 -0.03 -9.94
N ARG A 34 -6.96 0.74 -10.65
CA ARG A 34 -6.51 1.92 -11.37
C ARG A 34 -6.49 3.07 -10.38
N GLU A 35 -5.31 3.66 -10.18
CA GLU A 35 -5.17 4.93 -9.47
C GLU A 35 -5.31 6.07 -10.48
N THR A 36 -6.14 7.07 -10.15
CA THR A 36 -6.25 8.34 -10.87
C THR A 36 -6.05 9.48 -9.89
N SER A 37 -5.00 10.28 -10.10
CA SER A 37 -4.77 11.50 -9.33
C SER A 37 -5.52 12.68 -9.98
N ARG A 38 -6.26 13.44 -9.18
CA ARG A 38 -6.98 14.65 -9.59
C ARG A 38 -6.89 15.73 -8.53
N THR A 39 -6.91 16.99 -8.94
CA THR A 39 -7.00 18.11 -7.99
C THR A 39 -8.46 18.55 -7.88
N MET A 40 -9.04 18.50 -6.69
CA MET A 40 -10.38 19.01 -6.40
C MET A 40 -10.31 20.05 -5.28
N TYR A 41 -10.91 21.22 -5.51
CA TYR A 41 -10.92 22.33 -4.54
C TYR A 41 -9.50 22.73 -4.07
N GLY A 42 -8.53 22.72 -4.97
CA GLY A 42 -7.12 23.04 -4.66
C GLY A 42 -6.37 21.94 -3.90
N ASN A 43 -6.99 20.78 -3.66
CA ASN A 43 -6.39 19.67 -2.92
C ASN A 43 -6.23 18.43 -3.81
N PRO A 44 -5.10 17.70 -3.73
CA PRO A 44 -4.94 16.43 -4.41
C PRO A 44 -5.91 15.38 -3.86
N HIS A 45 -6.51 14.65 -4.78
CA HIS A 45 -7.39 13.51 -4.55
C HIS A 45 -6.89 12.34 -5.39
N PHE A 46 -6.83 11.17 -4.79
CA PHE A 46 -6.45 9.92 -5.43
C PHE A 46 -7.66 9.02 -5.46
N GLU A 47 -8.15 8.73 -6.65
CA GLU A 47 -9.26 7.80 -6.88
C GLU A 47 -8.71 6.43 -7.23
N PHE A 48 -9.11 5.42 -6.47
CA PHE A 48 -8.78 4.02 -6.68
C PHE A 48 -10.02 3.30 -7.18
N ARG A 49 -9.91 2.61 -8.31
CA ARG A 49 -11.04 1.93 -8.95
C ARG A 49 -10.68 0.51 -9.37
N GLY A 50 -11.55 -0.45 -9.08
CA GLY A 50 -11.39 -1.82 -9.54
C GLY A 50 -12.56 -2.73 -9.15
N PRO A 51 -12.64 -3.95 -9.69
CA PRO A 51 -13.78 -4.85 -9.49
C PRO A 51 -13.85 -5.50 -8.09
N ASP A 52 -12.75 -5.46 -7.34
CA ASP A 52 -12.60 -6.09 -6.02
C ASP A 52 -12.52 -5.03 -4.92
N GLU A 53 -13.52 -5.02 -4.02
CA GLU A 53 -13.63 -4.01 -2.97
C GLU A 53 -12.44 -4.03 -2.00
N ASP A 54 -12.03 -5.21 -1.55
CA ASP A 54 -10.93 -5.38 -0.59
C ASP A 54 -9.60 -4.91 -1.17
N ALA A 55 -9.30 -5.24 -2.43
CA ALA A 55 -8.10 -4.80 -3.13
C ALA A 55 -8.07 -3.28 -3.33
N VAL A 56 -9.20 -2.68 -3.74
CA VAL A 56 -9.32 -1.23 -3.92
C VAL A 56 -9.15 -0.50 -2.59
N TYR A 57 -9.77 -1.00 -1.52
CA TYR A 57 -9.65 -0.41 -0.20
C TYR A 57 -8.24 -0.54 0.37
N ALA A 58 -7.59 -1.70 0.19
CA ALA A 58 -6.21 -1.92 0.59
C ALA A 58 -5.24 -0.96 -0.14
N ALA A 59 -5.39 -0.79 -1.46
CA ALA A 59 -4.58 0.15 -2.25
C ALA A 59 -4.78 1.61 -1.80
N ALA A 60 -6.02 2.01 -1.52
CA ALA A 60 -6.32 3.34 -1.02
C ALA A 60 -5.71 3.59 0.38
N LEU A 61 -5.73 2.59 1.27
CA LEU A 61 -5.09 2.68 2.57
C LEU A 61 -3.57 2.75 2.47
N ASP A 62 -2.96 1.95 1.60
CA ASP A 62 -1.52 2.00 1.34
C ASP A 62 -1.10 3.40 0.88
N ARG A 63 -1.80 3.96 -0.13
CA ARG A 63 -1.54 5.33 -0.58
C ARG A 63 -1.70 6.36 0.53
N LYS A 64 -2.78 6.27 1.31
CA LYS A 64 -3.02 7.17 2.45
C LYS A 64 -1.86 7.13 3.45
N ASN A 65 -1.31 5.95 3.71
CA ASN A 65 -0.20 5.76 4.66
C ASN A 65 1.16 6.24 4.10
N LEU A 66 1.31 6.30 2.77
CA LEU A 66 2.50 6.86 2.11
C LEU A 66 2.50 8.40 2.07
N ILE A 67 1.34 9.03 2.29
CA ILE A 67 1.24 10.49 2.34
C ILE A 67 1.63 10.98 3.73
N ASP A 68 2.38 12.08 3.78
CA ASP A 68 2.79 12.73 5.03
C ASP A 68 1.58 12.98 5.96
N PRO A 69 1.64 12.57 7.23
CA PRO A 69 0.52 12.66 8.16
C PRO A 69 0.10 14.10 8.46
N TYR A 70 1.00 15.09 8.40
CA TYR A 70 0.69 16.51 8.56
C TYR A 70 -0.13 17.06 7.38
N ARG A 71 -0.14 16.36 6.24
CA ARG A 71 -1.03 16.65 5.09
C ARG A 71 -2.45 16.11 5.29
N SER A 72 -2.73 15.52 6.47
CA SER A 72 -4.04 15.01 6.89
C SER A 72 -4.74 14.14 5.82
N PRO A 73 -4.07 13.10 5.30
CA PRO A 73 -4.65 12.25 4.27
C PRO A 73 -5.87 11.50 4.82
N ALA A 74 -6.97 11.48 4.07
CA ALA A 74 -8.22 10.89 4.52
C ALA A 74 -9.00 10.25 3.38
N VAL A 75 -9.62 9.09 3.65
CA VAL A 75 -10.64 8.53 2.76
C VAL A 75 -11.88 9.40 2.86
N VAL A 76 -12.31 9.99 1.75
CA VAL A 76 -13.45 10.92 1.68
C VAL A 76 -14.65 10.35 0.94
N GLY A 77 -14.45 9.28 0.18
CA GLY A 77 -15.51 8.63 -0.57
C GLY A 77 -15.26 7.15 -0.73
N ARG A 78 -16.32 6.35 -0.60
CA ARG A 78 -16.38 4.93 -0.89
C ARG A 78 -17.72 4.63 -1.53
N TYR A 79 -17.73 4.16 -2.77
CA TYR A 79 -18.97 3.88 -3.48
C TYR A 79 -18.75 2.84 -4.59
N ARG A 80 -19.86 2.25 -5.03
CA ARG A 80 -19.88 1.33 -6.16
C ARG A 80 -20.30 2.07 -7.43
N ASP A 81 -19.49 1.98 -8.47
CA ASP A 81 -19.74 2.55 -9.80
C ASP A 81 -19.90 1.43 -10.82
N GLY A 82 -21.13 0.96 -10.98
CA GLY A 82 -21.45 -0.20 -11.81
C GLY A 82 -20.79 -1.49 -11.29
N VAL A 83 -19.85 -2.03 -12.07
CA VAL A 83 -19.09 -3.23 -11.72
C VAL A 83 -17.87 -2.95 -10.84
N ASP A 84 -17.42 -1.69 -10.79
CA ASP A 84 -16.22 -1.32 -10.04
C ASP A 84 -16.59 -0.74 -8.66
N TYR A 85 -15.71 -1.02 -7.69
CA TYR A 85 -15.65 -0.31 -6.44
C TYR A 85 -14.67 0.86 -6.55
N VAL A 86 -15.05 2.00 -5.98
CA VAL A 86 -14.27 3.25 -6.02
C VAL A 86 -14.02 3.77 -4.62
N VAL A 87 -12.76 4.10 -4.33
CA VAL A 87 -12.34 4.74 -3.07
C VAL A 87 -11.56 6.01 -3.38
N VAL A 88 -11.90 7.11 -2.71
CA VAL A 88 -11.25 8.41 -2.91
C VAL A 88 -10.50 8.81 -1.65
N VAL A 89 -9.20 9.07 -1.78
CA VAL A 89 -8.32 9.59 -0.73
C VAL A 89 -7.99 11.05 -1.04
N ARG A 90 -8.28 11.97 -0.12
CA ARG A 90 -7.78 13.35 -0.21
C ARG A 90 -6.45 13.49 0.54
N ALA A 91 -5.65 14.46 0.12
CA ALA A 91 -4.58 15.03 0.93
C ALA A 91 -4.60 16.56 0.81
N PHE A 92 -4.09 17.27 1.81
CA PHE A 92 -3.96 18.74 1.76
C PHE A 92 -2.54 19.14 1.38
N ASN A 93 -2.37 20.22 0.62
CA ASN A 93 -1.07 20.87 0.40
C ASN A 93 0.07 19.95 -0.12
N LEU A 94 -0.20 19.14 -1.15
CA LEU A 94 0.85 18.40 -1.87
C LEU A 94 1.32 19.30 -3.03
N ASP A 95 2.02 20.37 -2.68
CA ASP A 95 2.69 21.28 -3.62
C ASP A 95 4.19 20.98 -3.64
#